data_AF-A0A970XU75-F1
#
_entry.id   AF-A0A970XU75-F1
#
_cell.length_a   1.000
_cell.length_b   1.000
_cell.length_c   1.000
_cell.angle_alpha   90.00
_cell.angle_beta   90.00
_cell.angle_gamma   90.00
#
_symmetry.space_group_name_H-M   'P 1'
#
loop_
_entity.id
_entity.type
_entity.pdbx_description
1 polymer ?
#
loop_
_entity_poly.entity_id
_entity_poly.type
_entity_poly.pdbx_seq_one_letter_code
_entity_poly.pdbx_strand_id
1 'polypeptide(L)'
;MRIPLSWLRDYVDVPAEATPREVLDAFVRVGLEDEAIHATEASGPIVVGEVLERTPEEQSNGKTINWCRVRVAPEGERAADGGADVRGIVCGAHNFEPGDKVVVTLPGAVLPGDFVISARKTYGHVSDGM
;
A
#
# COMPACT_ATOMS: atom_id res chain seq x y z
N MET A 1 0.18 10.98 21.69
CA MET A 1 1.02 9.78 21.45
C MET A 1 0.21 8.78 20.63
N ARG A 2 0.81 8.01 19.71
CA ARG A 2 0.08 6.96 18.95
C ARG A 2 0.66 5.59 19.28
N ILE A 3 -0.21 4.60 19.43
CA ILE A 3 0.15 3.24 19.77
C ILE A 3 -0.70 2.25 18.96
N PRO A 4 -0.08 1.26 18.27
CA PRO A 4 -0.84 0.16 17.66
C PRO A 4 -1.45 -0.73 18.76
N LEU A 5 -2.73 -1.07 18.63
CA LEU A 5 -3.40 -1.96 19.58
C LEU A 5 -2.76 -3.36 19.60
N SER A 6 -2.27 -3.84 18.45
CA SER A 6 -1.53 -5.11 18.38
C SER A 6 -0.28 -5.09 19.24
N TRP A 7 0.51 -4.03 19.19
CA TRP A 7 1.71 -3.90 20.01
C TRP A 7 1.38 -3.77 21.50
N LEU A 8 0.32 -3.03 21.86
CA LEU A 8 -0.12 -2.94 23.25
C LEU A 8 -0.46 -4.33 23.83
N ARG A 9 -1.11 -5.19 23.04
CA ARG A 9 -1.46 -6.58 23.40
C ARG A 9 -0.24 -7.47 23.66
N ASP A 10 0.95 -7.11 23.17
CA ASP A 10 2.18 -7.85 23.46
C ASP A 10 2.68 -7.63 24.90
N TYR A 11 2.22 -6.58 25.59
CA TYR A 11 2.73 -6.17 26.91
C TYR A 11 1.70 -6.24 28.04
N VAL A 12 0.41 -6.20 27.71
CA VAL A 12 -0.67 -6.22 28.71
C VAL A 12 -1.82 -7.09 28.25
N ASP A 13 -2.48 -7.73 29.21
CA ASP A 13 -3.65 -8.57 28.97
C ASP A 13 -4.86 -7.72 28.59
N VAL A 14 -4.99 -7.44 27.29
CA VAL A 14 -6.19 -6.84 26.69
C VAL A 14 -7.05 -7.97 26.13
N PRO A 15 -8.35 -8.06 26.46
CA PRO A 15 -9.24 -9.07 25.90
C PRO A 15 -9.18 -9.06 24.37
N ALA A 16 -9.18 -10.25 23.74
CA ALA A 16 -8.96 -10.39 22.31
C ALA A 16 -10.07 -9.70 21.49
N GLU A 17 -11.28 -9.77 22.02
CA GLU A 17 -12.53 -9.20 21.53
C GLU A 17 -12.65 -7.69 21.81
N ALA A 18 -11.82 -7.13 22.69
CA ALA A 18 -11.89 -5.71 23.02
C ALA A 18 -11.55 -4.87 21.78
N THR A 19 -12.48 -4.00 21.43
CA THR A 19 -12.35 -3.05 20.33
C THR A 19 -11.36 -1.93 20.67
N PRO A 20 -10.77 -1.27 19.67
CA PRO A 20 -9.92 -0.09 19.93
C PRO A 20 -10.63 0.99 20.77
N ARG A 21 -11.95 1.16 20.61
CA ARG A 21 -12.74 2.11 21.38
C ARG A 21 -12.81 1.76 22.86
N GLU A 22 -13.08 0.50 23.20
CA GLU A 22 -13.20 0.06 24.60
C GLU A 22 -11.87 0.19 25.37
N VAL A 23 -10.75 -0.09 24.69
CA VAL A 23 -9.40 0.08 25.25
C VAL A 23 -9.10 1.55 25.53
N LEU A 24 -9.44 2.43 24.59
CA LEU A 24 -9.27 3.87 24.70
C LEU A 24 -10.15 4.45 25.82
N ASP A 25 -11.40 4.00 25.96
CA ASP A 25 -12.26 4.39 27.08
C ASP A 25 -11.67 3.96 28.44
N ALA A 26 -10.93 2.85 28.50
CA ALA A 26 -10.21 2.44 29.70
C ALA A 26 -9.03 3.37 30.03
N PHE A 27 -8.31 3.85 29.01
CA PHE A 27 -7.27 4.86 29.16
C PHE A 27 -7.83 6.19 29.68
N VAL A 28 -8.96 6.66 29.15
CA VAL A 28 -9.61 7.90 29.61
C VAL A 28 -10.00 7.80 31.09
N ARG A 29 -10.48 6.64 31.54
CA ARG A 29 -10.82 6.42 32.96
C ARG A 29 -9.64 6.59 33.92
N VAL A 30 -8.41 6.42 33.45
CA VAL A 30 -7.18 6.60 34.24
C VAL A 30 -6.46 7.92 33.94
N GLY A 31 -7.10 8.83 33.21
CA GLY A 31 -6.58 10.18 32.92
C GLY A 31 -5.75 10.28 31.65
N LEU A 32 -5.76 9.28 30.77
CA LEU A 32 -5.10 9.33 29.47
C LEU A 32 -6.14 9.68 28.38
N GLU A 33 -6.07 10.90 27.88
CA GLU A 33 -7.07 11.43 26.94
C GLU A 33 -7.04 10.78 25.56
N ASP A 34 -8.22 10.71 24.93
CA ASP A 34 -8.44 10.26 23.57
C ASP A 34 -8.39 11.45 22.59
N GLU A 35 -7.67 11.30 21.49
CA GLU A 35 -7.70 12.23 20.35
C GLU A 35 -8.30 11.61 19.08
N ALA A 36 -7.90 10.38 18.72
CA ALA A 36 -8.32 9.73 17.49
C ALA A 36 -8.05 8.22 17.47
N ILE A 37 -8.93 7.50 16.78
CA ILE A 37 -8.71 6.13 16.32
C ILE A 37 -8.40 6.17 14.83
N HIS A 38 -7.31 5.52 14.42
CA HIS A 38 -6.91 5.41 13.02
C HIS A 38 -7.11 3.97 12.54
N ALA A 39 -8.01 3.78 11.58
CA ALA A 39 -8.16 2.55 10.82
C ALA A 39 -7.78 2.82 9.37
N THR A 40 -7.23 1.82 8.69
CA THR A 40 -7.02 1.85 7.23
C THR A 40 -7.78 0.69 6.62
N GLU A 41 -8.53 0.98 5.57
CA GLU A 41 -9.25 -0.04 4.81
C GLU A 41 -8.74 0.00 3.38
N ALA A 42 -8.16 -1.11 2.96
CA ALA A 42 -7.76 -1.35 1.59
C ALA A 42 -8.12 -2.81 1.26
N SER A 43 -8.59 -3.06 0.05
CA SER A 43 -9.06 -4.39 -0.34
C SER A 43 -8.71 -4.72 -1.79
N GLY A 44 -8.86 -5.99 -2.15
CA GLY A 44 -8.55 -6.49 -3.49
C GLY A 44 -7.07 -6.89 -3.67
N PRO A 45 -6.57 -6.97 -4.91
CA PRO A 45 -5.23 -7.47 -5.23
C PRO A 45 -4.14 -6.47 -4.84
N ILE A 46 -3.75 -6.52 -3.57
CA ILE A 46 -2.64 -5.76 -2.98
C ILE A 46 -1.55 -6.75 -2.60
N VAL A 47 -0.36 -6.58 -3.17
CA VAL A 47 0.73 -7.55 -3.06
C VAL A 47 2.06 -6.86 -2.77
N VAL A 48 3.02 -7.64 -2.27
CA VAL A 48 4.42 -7.20 -2.23
C VAL A 48 5.04 -7.50 -3.60
N GLY A 49 5.54 -6.46 -4.27
CA GLY A 49 6.29 -6.56 -5.51
C GLY A 49 7.77 -6.28 -5.33
N GLU A 50 8.56 -6.62 -6.34
CA GLU A 50 9.99 -6.29 -6.45
C GLU A 50 10.23 -5.44 -7.69
N VAL A 51 10.90 -4.30 -7.53
CA VAL A 51 11.26 -3.43 -8.65
C VAL A 51 12.40 -4.08 -9.43
N LEU A 52 12.14 -4.51 -10.66
CA LEU A 52 13.17 -5.09 -11.53
C LEU A 52 13.92 -3.99 -12.29
N GLU A 53 13.20 -2.98 -12.76
CA GLU A 53 13.76 -1.88 -13.53
C GLU A 53 13.05 -0.57 -13.14
N ARG A 54 13.82 0.53 -13.17
CA ARG A 54 13.33 1.88 -12.94
C ARG A 54 14.00 2.81 -13.95
N THR A 55 13.23 3.28 -14.92
CA THR A 55 13.70 4.19 -15.98
C THR A 55 13.13 5.59 -15.75
N PRO A 56 13.94 6.58 -15.34
CA PRO A 56 13.48 7.95 -15.20
C PRO A 56 13.27 8.59 -16.59
N GLU A 57 12.13 9.24 -16.79
CA GLU A 57 11.75 9.93 -18.01
C GLU A 57 11.31 11.36 -17.69
N GLU A 58 11.91 12.35 -18.35
CA GLU A 58 11.43 13.74 -18.27
C GLU A 58 10.13 13.90 -19.04
N GLN A 59 9.12 14.46 -18.38
CA GLN A 59 7.80 14.69 -18.96
C GLN A 59 7.62 16.16 -19.36
N SER A 60 6.66 16.44 -20.23
CA SER A 60 6.38 17.79 -20.73
C SER A 60 6.02 18.81 -19.64
N ASN A 61 5.60 18.35 -18.46
CA ASN A 61 5.34 19.18 -17.29
C ASN A 61 6.59 19.48 -16.44
N GLY A 62 7.78 19.10 -16.90
CA GLY A 62 9.06 19.31 -16.22
C GLY A 62 9.32 18.37 -15.03
N LYS A 63 8.44 17.40 -14.78
CA LYS A 63 8.65 16.38 -13.74
C LYS A 63 9.33 15.16 -14.33
N THR A 64 10.28 14.59 -13.59
CA THR A 64 10.83 13.27 -13.89
C THR A 64 9.88 12.21 -13.33
N ILE A 65 9.34 11.36 -14.20
CA ILE A 65 8.45 10.25 -13.83
C ILE A 65 9.16 8.95 -14.17
N ASN A 66 9.01 7.91 -13.35
CA ASN A 66 9.69 6.65 -13.57
C ASN A 66 8.74 5.65 -14.23
N TRP A 67 9.19 5.07 -15.34
CA TRP A 67 8.62 3.84 -15.88
C TRP A 67 9.29 2.65 -15.22
N CYS A 68 8.50 1.78 -14.59
CA CYS A 68 9.02 0.68 -13.79
C CYS A 68 8.52 -0.67 -14.32
N ARG A 69 9.38 -1.68 -14.22
CA ARG A 69 9.00 -3.10 -14.34
C ARG A 69 9.01 -3.70 -12.94
N VAL A 70 7.87 -4.19 -12.47
CA VAL A 70 7.72 -4.69 -11.10
C VAL A 70 7.22 -6.13 -11.13
N ARG A 71 7.95 -7.05 -10.51
CA ARG A 71 7.50 -8.43 -10.31
C ARG A 71 6.50 -8.46 -9.16
N VAL A 72 5.27 -8.89 -9.41
CA VAL A 72 4.14 -8.87 -8.48
C VAL A 72 3.60 -10.27 -8.16
N ALA A 73 4.18 -11.30 -8.77
CA ALA A 73 3.94 -12.70 -8.48
C ALA A 73 5.24 -13.50 -8.68
N PRO A 74 5.32 -14.75 -8.18
CA PRO A 74 6.41 -15.65 -8.54
C PRO A 74 6.53 -15.81 -10.06
N GLU A 75 7.75 -16.05 -10.52
CA GLU A 75 8.03 -16.16 -11.96
C GLU A 75 7.21 -17.30 -12.60
N GLY A 76 6.49 -16.96 -13.67
CA GLY A 76 5.62 -17.90 -14.38
C GLY A 76 4.24 -18.13 -13.76
N GLU A 77 3.94 -17.50 -12.62
CA GLU A 77 2.61 -17.53 -12.00
C GLU A 77 1.75 -16.33 -12.44
N ARG A 78 0.43 -16.41 -12.21
CA ARG A 78 -0.45 -15.27 -12.42
C ARG A 78 -0.45 -14.37 -11.19
N ALA A 79 -0.50 -13.07 -11.43
CA ALA A 79 -0.72 -12.09 -10.38
C ALA A 79 -2.11 -12.21 -9.75
N ALA A 80 -2.31 -11.56 -8.60
CA ALA A 80 -3.55 -11.65 -7.84
C ALA A 80 -4.80 -11.12 -8.58
N ASP A 81 -4.61 -10.24 -9.57
CA ASP A 81 -5.63 -9.74 -10.50
C ASP A 81 -5.80 -10.63 -11.76
N GLY A 82 -5.04 -11.73 -11.86
CA GLY A 82 -5.13 -12.73 -12.93
C GLY A 82 -4.29 -12.44 -14.18
N GLY A 83 -3.50 -11.36 -14.23
CA GLY A 83 -2.58 -11.09 -15.34
C GLY A 83 -1.13 -11.53 -15.05
N ALA A 84 -0.17 -10.90 -15.72
CA ALA A 84 1.24 -11.33 -15.72
C ALA A 84 1.95 -11.16 -14.35
N ASP A 85 2.98 -11.96 -14.14
CA ASP A 85 3.89 -11.89 -12.98
C ASP A 85 4.73 -10.61 -12.93
N VAL A 86 5.03 -10.00 -14.08
CA VAL A 86 5.74 -8.71 -14.18
C VAL A 86 4.85 -7.64 -14.81
N ARG A 87 4.72 -6.50 -14.13
CA ARG A 87 3.88 -5.36 -14.53
C ARG A 87 4.67 -4.14 -14.88
N GLY A 88 4.14 -3.41 -15.84
CA GLY A 88 4.56 -2.05 -16.15
C GLY A 88 3.79 -1.08 -15.25
N ILE A 89 4.50 -0.30 -14.44
CA ILE A 89 3.89 0.64 -13.49
C ILE A 89 4.59 1.99 -13.59
N VAL A 90 3.81 3.05 -13.70
CA VAL A 90 4.31 4.42 -13.69
C VAL A 90 4.31 4.95 -12.26
N CYS A 91 5.48 5.37 -11.77
CA CYS A 91 5.64 5.88 -10.41
C CYS A 91 6.40 7.21 -10.40
N GLY A 92 5.87 8.21 -9.70
CA GLY A 92 6.51 9.52 -9.54
C GLY A 92 7.45 9.63 -8.33
N ALA A 93 7.56 8.60 -7.49
CA ALA A 93 8.43 8.63 -6.31
C ALA A 93 9.92 8.43 -6.70
N HIS A 94 10.83 8.87 -5.84
CA HIS A 94 12.28 8.80 -6.10
C HIS A 94 13.08 8.09 -4.99
N ASN A 95 12.41 7.60 -3.96
CA ASN A 95 12.99 6.97 -2.78
C ASN A 95 13.03 5.43 -2.89
N PHE A 96 13.23 4.90 -4.10
CA PHE A 96 13.36 3.47 -4.36
C PHE A 96 14.26 3.20 -5.57
N GLU A 97 14.82 1.99 -5.63
CA GLU A 97 15.72 1.51 -6.67
C GLU A 97 15.42 0.06 -7.09
N PRO A 98 15.96 -0.41 -8.23
CA PRO A 98 15.86 -1.82 -8.59
C PRO A 98 16.37 -2.75 -7.48
N GLY A 99 15.61 -3.80 -7.18
CA GLY A 99 15.83 -4.72 -6.06
C GLY A 99 14.94 -4.44 -4.85
N ASP A 100 14.38 -3.22 -4.72
CA ASP A 100 13.52 -2.89 -3.59
C ASP A 100 12.20 -3.66 -3.62
N LYS A 101 11.75 -4.05 -2.42
CA LYS A 101 10.39 -4.56 -2.20
C LYS A 101 9.44 -3.40 -1.94
N VAL A 102 8.36 -3.36 -2.71
CA VAL A 102 7.33 -2.31 -2.61
C VAL A 102 5.95 -2.94 -2.47
N VAL A 103 5.00 -2.18 -1.93
CA VAL A 103 3.58 -2.58 -1.98
C VAL A 103 3.02 -2.12 -3.33
N VAL A 104 2.37 -3.03 -4.04
CA VAL A 104 1.73 -2.76 -5.33
C VAL A 104 0.24 -3.00 -5.21
N THR A 105 -0.54 -2.05 -5.70
CA THR A 105 -1.98 -2.17 -5.86
C THR A 105 -2.31 -2.44 -7.32
N LEU A 106 -2.83 -3.62 -7.61
CA LEU A 106 -3.15 -4.06 -8.97
C LEU A 106 -4.59 -3.65 -9.35
N PRO A 107 -4.95 -3.68 -10.65
CA PRO A 107 -6.32 -3.42 -11.08
C PRO A 107 -7.35 -4.26 -10.31
N GLY A 108 -8.39 -3.59 -9.81
CA GLY A 108 -9.40 -4.19 -8.92
C GLY A 108 -9.16 -3.94 -7.43
N ALA A 109 -8.00 -3.41 -7.03
CA ALA A 109 -7.79 -2.96 -5.65
C ALA A 109 -8.63 -1.71 -5.35
N VAL A 110 -9.10 -1.57 -4.11
CA VAL A 110 -9.82 -0.39 -3.62
C VAL A 110 -9.07 0.18 -2.44
N LEU A 111 -8.60 1.42 -2.58
CA LEU A 111 -7.87 2.17 -1.56
C LEU A 111 -8.81 3.08 -0.75
N PRO A 112 -8.37 3.60 0.42
CA PRO A 112 -9.17 4.49 1.25
C PRO A 112 -9.79 5.65 0.45
N GLY A 113 -11.06 5.94 0.71
CA GLY A 113 -11.84 6.92 -0.05
C GLY A 113 -12.41 6.39 -1.36
N ASP A 114 -12.71 5.09 -1.43
CA ASP A 114 -13.30 4.39 -2.57
C ASP A 114 -12.50 4.53 -3.88
N PHE A 115 -11.18 4.63 -3.76
CA PHE A 115 -10.30 4.83 -4.91
C PHE A 115 -9.99 3.49 -5.57
N VAL A 116 -10.76 3.17 -6.61
CA VAL A 116 -10.63 1.93 -7.39
C VAL A 116 -9.44 2.00 -8.37
N ILE A 117 -8.54 1.04 -8.26
CA ILE A 117 -7.39 0.89 -9.14
C ILE A 117 -7.80 0.23 -10.45
N SER A 118 -7.37 0.82 -11.56
CA SER A 118 -7.55 0.29 -12.91
C SER A 118 -6.29 0.53 -13.74
N ALA A 119 -6.09 -0.31 -14.75
CA ALA A 119 -5.04 -0.09 -15.74
C ALA A 119 -5.36 1.16 -16.55
N ARG A 120 -4.40 2.09 -16.65
CA ARG A 120 -4.60 3.35 -17.40
C ARG A 120 -3.36 3.74 -18.19
N LYS A 121 -3.58 4.40 -19.33
CA LYS A 121 -2.49 5.01 -20.09
C LYS A 121 -2.09 6.35 -19.48
N THR A 122 -0.83 6.51 -19.13
CA THR A 122 -0.30 7.76 -18.56
C THR A 122 1.19 7.86 -18.87
N TYR A 123 1.68 9.08 -19.12
CA TYR A 123 3.09 9.35 -19.40
C TYR A 123 3.71 8.43 -20.48
N GLY A 124 2.96 8.16 -21.55
CA GLY A 124 3.41 7.31 -22.66
C GLY A 124 3.21 5.80 -22.49
N HIS A 125 3.00 5.33 -21.26
CA HIS A 125 2.91 3.91 -20.92
C HIS A 125 1.52 3.48 -20.43
N VAL A 126 1.22 2.19 -20.43
CA VAL A 126 0.08 1.63 -19.70
C VAL A 126 0.56 1.23 -18.32
N SER A 127 -0.01 1.84 -17.28
CA SER A 127 0.30 1.53 -15.88
C SER A 127 -0.73 0.55 -15.33
N ASP A 128 -0.31 -0.69 -15.07
CA ASP A 128 -1.13 -1.77 -14.53
C ASP A 128 -1.11 -1.77 -13.00
N GLY A 129 -1.53 -0.64 -12.41
CA GLY A 129 -1.51 -0.42 -10.96
C GLY A 129 -0.71 0.81 -10.55
N MET A 130 -0.43 0.89 -9.25
CA MET A 130 0.45 1.88 -8.62
C MET A 130 1.16 1.33 -7.39
#